data_AF-A0A9P3MG06-F1
#
_entry.id   AF-A0A9P3MG06-F1
#
_cell.length_a   1.000
_cell.length_b   1.000
_cell.length_c   1.000
_cell.angle_alpha   90.00
_cell.angle_beta   90.00
_cell.angle_gamma   90.00
#
_symmetry.space_group_name_H-M   'P 1'
#
loop_
_entity.id
_entity.type
_entity.pdbx_description
1 polymer ?
#
loop_
_entity_poly.entity_id
_entity_poly.type
_entity_poly.pdbx_seq_one_letter_code
_entity_poly.pdbx_strand_id
1 'polypeptide(L)'
;MSDLPSEILQLTRLESLSMENGGFLSSLPSVIGSLASLTYLSIASAVSGGTIPSSFGRLKKLRHLNLDSNNLEGAVPPFLSSLTALTHLSLSGNKLDSSIPTKLKTLQKLAKIELTGNQLSGSIGPLTLLPRLDRINVAFNSLNSSLPASLGNLKRLSQLFLQGNAISGSLPSSISKLGNLIYLTLRANNISGSIPRGIGSLRNLKSLDLSYNAISGSLPSTLGSLKSLIMLDVRSARLNGSLPTSLSKLKALEYILLSDNQLSSSFPGFLANISSLTMIDMASNEINGSLPSSLGAFSNLAKLDLANNSISGGIPESISLLTQMWNLYLAGNSLSGSLPASMSKLTSLESIDLRRNNLSGPLPPSVFNWTMSAVFLSENHFEGDLPAYLGDYPAEILVDSTLTCPLDGTNCSSQLKELAARVYSNGFCRVVCPSFCQTCIAPPADPSGGDSGGGDGGGLGGGLGGGGLGGGLGRGLGGGLGSSSIGEFGSSGGLVTSSRFGSSFGWLSNKEARKRGKRLH
;
A
#
# COMPACT_ATOMS: atom_id res chain seq x y z
N MET A 1 25.07 -3.24 32.12
CA MET A 1 24.98 -3.54 33.57
C MET A 1 24.05 -4.73 33.71
N SER A 2 24.41 -5.78 34.45
CA SER A 2 23.62 -7.02 34.47
C SER A 2 22.40 -6.98 35.39
N ASP A 3 22.37 -6.08 36.38
CA ASP A 3 21.31 -6.07 37.39
C ASP A 3 20.94 -4.67 37.88
N LEU A 4 19.69 -4.56 38.34
CA LEU A 4 19.22 -3.42 39.12
C LEU A 4 19.93 -3.35 40.48
N PRO A 5 20.21 -2.15 41.04
CA PRO A 5 20.79 -2.01 42.37
C PRO A 5 19.92 -2.71 43.43
N SER A 6 20.56 -3.46 44.34
CA SER A 6 19.88 -4.22 45.39
C SER A 6 19.03 -3.34 46.32
N GLU A 7 19.37 -2.05 46.40
CA GLU A 7 18.69 -0.99 47.14
C GLU A 7 17.25 -0.76 46.66
N ILE A 8 16.92 -1.13 45.42
CA ILE A 8 15.55 -1.03 44.91
C ILE A 8 14.56 -1.85 45.77
N LEU A 9 15.04 -2.92 46.41
CA LEU A 9 14.24 -3.74 47.33
C LEU A 9 13.78 -2.99 48.58
N GLN A 10 14.45 -1.89 48.96
CA GLN A 10 14.04 -1.05 50.07
C GLN A 10 12.81 -0.20 49.73
N LEU A 11 12.48 -0.04 48.44
CA LEU A 11 11.35 0.74 47.94
C LEU A 11 10.02 -0.05 48.00
N THR A 12 9.68 -0.62 49.16
CA THR A 12 8.48 -1.47 49.36
C THR A 12 7.14 -0.78 49.06
N ARG A 13 7.13 0.56 49.03
CA ARG A 13 5.97 1.40 48.71
C ARG A 13 5.95 1.91 47.27
N LEU A 14 6.88 1.46 46.41
CA LEU A 14 6.95 1.92 45.02
C LEU A 14 5.69 1.46 44.24
N GLU A 15 4.96 2.43 43.68
CA GLU A 15 3.72 2.18 42.93
C GLU A 15 3.93 2.22 41.40
N SER A 16 5.01 2.87 40.96
CA SER A 16 5.33 3.05 39.54
C SER A 16 6.84 2.96 39.34
N LEU A 17 7.25 2.08 38.41
CA LEU A 17 8.61 1.95 37.94
C LEU A 17 8.58 2.04 36.41
N SER A 18 9.35 2.97 35.85
CA SER A 18 9.56 3.10 34.42
C SER A 18 11.06 3.12 34.17
N MET A 19 11.53 2.31 33.24
CA MET A 19 12.91 2.27 32.76
C MET A 19 12.85 2.18 31.24
N GLU A 20 12.94 3.34 30.59
CA GLU A 20 12.86 3.43 29.13
C GLU A 20 14.18 3.98 28.60
N ASN A 21 14.65 3.44 27.47
CA ASN A 21 15.83 3.95 26.76
C ASN A 21 17.11 4.01 27.62
N GLY A 22 17.24 3.12 28.62
CA GLY A 22 18.29 3.16 29.66
C GLY A 22 19.53 2.31 29.38
N GLY A 23 19.56 1.50 28.32
CA GLY A 23 20.75 0.79 27.85
C GLY A 23 21.10 -0.53 28.59
N PHE A 24 20.76 -1.63 27.91
CA PHE A 24 21.40 -2.97 27.95
C PHE A 24 21.42 -3.75 29.27
N LEU A 25 20.27 -3.92 29.91
CA LEU A 25 20.08 -5.07 30.82
C LEU A 25 20.20 -6.36 29.99
N SER A 26 21.00 -7.32 30.44
CA SER A 26 21.12 -8.61 29.75
C SER A 26 19.82 -9.43 29.79
N SER A 27 19.03 -9.24 30.84
CA SER A 27 17.73 -9.87 31.05
C SER A 27 16.86 -9.02 31.98
N LEU A 28 15.56 -9.33 32.06
CA LEU A 28 14.65 -8.70 33.00
C LEU A 28 15.02 -9.08 34.45
N PRO A 29 15.30 -8.13 35.36
CA PRO A 29 15.69 -8.44 36.72
C PRO A 29 14.54 -9.07 37.51
N SER A 30 14.72 -10.33 37.93
CA SER A 30 13.69 -11.09 38.67
C SER A 30 13.32 -10.44 40.01
N VAL A 31 14.24 -9.65 40.57
CA VAL A 31 14.09 -8.89 41.83
C VAL A 31 12.90 -7.93 41.82
N ILE A 32 12.49 -7.43 40.65
CA ILE A 32 11.33 -6.53 40.50
C ILE A 32 10.05 -7.21 41.01
N GLY A 33 9.96 -8.54 40.93
CA GLY A 33 8.83 -9.30 41.47
C GLY A 33 8.60 -9.15 42.98
N SER A 34 9.58 -8.64 43.73
CA SER A 34 9.44 -8.35 45.17
C SER A 34 8.76 -7.00 45.46
N LEU A 35 8.61 -6.13 44.46
CA LEU A 35 8.00 -4.80 44.60
C LEU A 35 6.47 -4.87 44.55
N ALA A 36 5.85 -5.56 45.52
CA ALA A 36 4.43 -5.92 45.52
C ALA A 36 3.44 -4.74 45.48
N SER A 37 3.90 -3.51 45.73
CA SER A 37 3.10 -2.29 45.64
C SER A 37 2.93 -1.76 44.22
N LEU A 38 3.69 -2.27 43.24
CA LEU A 38 3.66 -1.77 41.87
C LEU A 38 2.27 -1.91 41.23
N THR A 39 1.83 -0.80 40.65
CA THR A 39 0.63 -0.68 39.83
C THR A 39 0.97 -0.40 38.36
N TYR A 40 2.15 0.14 38.11
CA TYR A 40 2.67 0.46 36.79
C TYR A 40 4.12 -0.01 36.66
N LEU A 41 4.41 -0.80 35.64
CA LEU A 41 5.75 -1.24 35.29
C LEU A 41 5.96 -1.03 33.78
N SER A 42 6.94 -0.22 33.42
CA SER A 42 7.42 -0.05 32.04
C SER A 42 8.91 -0.34 32.00
N ILE A 43 9.34 -1.30 31.17
CA ILE A 43 10.74 -1.60 30.90
C ILE A 43 10.85 -1.79 29.38
N ALA A 44 10.69 -0.71 28.63
CA ALA A 44 10.70 -0.74 27.17
C ALA A 44 12.07 -0.33 26.61
N SER A 45 12.52 -0.98 25.54
CA SER A 45 13.81 -0.67 24.88
C SER A 45 15.01 -0.67 25.83
N ALA A 46 15.05 -1.63 26.75
CA ALA A 46 16.06 -1.68 27.83
C ALA A 46 16.77 -3.03 27.98
N VAL A 47 16.23 -4.12 27.43
CA VAL A 47 16.67 -5.49 27.68
C VAL A 47 17.12 -6.18 26.38
N SER A 48 18.32 -6.76 26.40
CA SER A 48 18.96 -7.37 25.23
C SER A 48 18.67 -8.86 25.03
N GLY A 49 17.97 -9.52 25.96
CA GLY A 49 17.62 -10.94 25.85
C GLY A 49 16.87 -11.52 27.06
N GLY A 50 16.76 -12.85 27.09
CA GLY A 50 16.15 -13.59 28.20
C GLY A 50 14.63 -13.67 28.15
N THR A 51 14.03 -14.27 29.18
CA THR A 51 12.58 -14.50 29.27
C THR A 51 11.94 -13.58 30.30
N ILE A 52 10.61 -13.46 30.26
CA ILE A 52 9.86 -12.71 31.28
C ILE A 52 9.86 -13.52 32.60
N PRO A 53 10.42 -13.00 33.71
CA PRO A 53 10.61 -13.77 34.93
C PRO A 53 9.31 -14.17 35.60
N SER A 54 9.21 -15.42 36.08
CA SER A 54 8.03 -15.92 36.81
C SER A 54 7.73 -15.16 38.09
N SER A 55 8.74 -14.50 38.69
CA SER A 55 8.58 -13.64 39.85
C SER A 55 7.64 -12.45 39.60
N PHE A 56 7.47 -12.01 38.35
CA PHE A 56 6.51 -10.95 38.00
C PHE A 56 5.07 -11.35 38.36
N GLY A 57 4.78 -12.66 38.43
CA GLY A 57 3.50 -13.17 38.93
C GLY A 57 3.15 -12.74 40.36
N ARG A 58 4.11 -12.22 41.15
CA ARG A 58 3.87 -11.70 42.51
C ARG A 58 3.31 -10.27 42.53
N LEU A 59 3.35 -9.55 41.41
CA LEU A 59 2.92 -8.14 41.30
C LEU A 59 1.39 -8.00 41.24
N LYS A 60 0.66 -8.47 42.27
CA LYS A 60 -0.81 -8.60 42.25
C LYS A 60 -1.58 -7.29 42.08
N LYS A 61 -0.95 -6.15 42.36
CA LYS A 61 -1.53 -4.81 42.20
C LYS A 61 -1.30 -4.21 40.80
N LEU A 62 -0.53 -4.88 39.95
CA LEU A 62 -0.12 -4.37 38.65
C LEU A 62 -1.32 -4.18 37.72
N ARG A 63 -1.45 -2.96 37.19
CA ARG A 63 -2.53 -2.54 36.28
C ARG A 63 -2.00 -2.31 34.87
N HIS A 64 -0.74 -1.92 34.75
CA HIS A 64 -0.07 -1.64 33.49
C HIS A 64 1.28 -2.35 33.48
N LEU A 65 1.49 -3.21 32.49
CA LEU A 65 2.77 -3.86 32.21
C LEU A 65 3.15 -3.53 30.76
N ASN A 66 4.26 -2.83 30.58
CA ASN A 66 4.86 -2.54 29.28
C ASN A 66 6.28 -3.10 29.24
N LEU A 67 6.53 -4.03 28.33
CA LEU A 67 7.84 -4.63 28.06
C LEU A 67 8.20 -4.54 26.58
N ASP A 68 7.72 -3.49 25.90
CA ASP A 68 7.84 -3.35 24.46
C ASP A 68 9.29 -3.15 23.99
N SER A 69 9.56 -3.55 22.74
CA SER A 69 10.81 -3.29 22.01
C SER A 69 12.05 -3.80 22.76
N ASN A 70 11.97 -5.02 23.30
CA ASN A 70 13.11 -5.71 23.88
C ASN A 70 13.43 -6.97 23.04
N ASN A 71 14.47 -7.71 23.40
CA ASN A 71 14.78 -9.00 22.77
C ASN A 71 14.26 -10.18 23.60
N LEU A 72 13.07 -10.06 24.22
CA LEU A 72 12.55 -11.12 25.10
C LEU A 72 12.11 -12.33 24.29
N GLU A 73 12.49 -13.52 24.75
CA GLU A 73 12.28 -14.81 24.09
C GLU A 73 11.30 -15.70 24.87
N GLY A 74 10.87 -16.78 24.22
CA GLY A 74 9.96 -17.79 24.78
C GLY A 74 8.48 -17.41 24.67
N ALA A 75 7.62 -18.26 25.21
CA ALA A 75 6.18 -18.06 25.13
C ALA A 75 5.68 -16.91 26.02
N VAL A 76 4.52 -16.34 25.67
CA VAL A 76 3.76 -15.47 26.59
C VAL A 76 3.52 -16.22 27.90
N PRO A 77 4.05 -15.76 29.05
CA PRO A 77 4.10 -16.60 30.23
C PRO A 77 2.71 -16.88 30.85
N PRO A 78 2.39 -18.15 31.16
CA PRO A 78 1.10 -18.49 31.77
C PRO A 78 0.87 -17.86 33.15
N PHE A 79 1.94 -17.48 33.89
CA PHE A 79 1.80 -16.82 35.19
C PHE A 79 1.16 -15.43 35.10
N LEU A 80 1.14 -14.80 33.91
CA LEU A 80 0.44 -13.53 33.70
C LEU A 80 -1.04 -13.64 34.08
N SER A 81 -1.63 -14.84 33.99
CA SER A 81 -3.00 -15.15 34.47
C SER A 81 -3.22 -14.84 35.96
N SER A 82 -2.15 -14.70 36.73
CA SER A 82 -2.20 -14.41 38.16
C SER A 82 -2.24 -12.91 38.47
N LEU A 83 -2.10 -12.05 37.46
CA LEU A 83 -2.08 -10.59 37.56
C LEU A 83 -3.46 -9.99 37.24
N THR A 84 -4.48 -10.42 37.99
CA THR A 84 -5.90 -10.12 37.70
C THR A 84 -6.30 -8.65 37.80
N ALA A 85 -5.40 -7.78 38.31
CA ALA A 85 -5.56 -6.33 38.30
C ALA A 85 -5.18 -5.66 36.96
N LEU A 86 -4.54 -6.39 36.04
CA LEU A 86 -4.09 -5.86 34.76
C LEU A 86 -5.24 -5.28 33.93
N THR A 87 -4.99 -4.10 33.40
CA THR A 87 -5.86 -3.37 32.47
C THR A 87 -5.17 -3.17 31.12
N HIS A 88 -3.84 -3.13 31.10
CA HIS A 88 -3.01 -2.92 29.93
C HIS A 88 -1.81 -3.87 29.98
N LEU A 89 -1.61 -4.63 28.91
CA LEU A 89 -0.47 -5.52 28.71
C LEU A 89 0.15 -5.22 27.35
N SER A 90 1.40 -4.77 27.33
CA SER A 90 2.18 -4.48 26.12
C SER A 90 3.45 -5.33 26.15
N LEU A 91 3.60 -6.20 25.14
CA LEU A 91 4.78 -7.05 24.92
C LEU A 91 5.27 -6.96 23.46
N SER A 92 4.95 -5.87 22.76
CA SER A 92 5.21 -5.67 21.33
C SER A 92 6.71 -5.57 21.03
N GLY A 93 7.14 -5.93 19.82
CA GLY A 93 8.53 -5.81 19.39
C GLY A 93 9.48 -6.68 20.21
N ASN A 94 9.14 -7.95 20.38
CA ASN A 94 9.98 -8.94 21.08
C ASN A 94 10.14 -10.19 20.19
N LYS A 95 10.76 -11.26 20.72
CA LYS A 95 10.88 -12.57 20.06
C LYS A 95 9.96 -13.59 20.72
N LEU A 96 8.81 -13.17 21.26
CA LEU A 96 7.90 -14.09 21.92
C LEU A 96 7.30 -15.06 20.91
N ASP A 97 7.32 -16.34 21.24
CA ASP A 97 6.90 -17.43 20.36
C ASP A 97 5.65 -18.14 20.87
N SER A 98 5.30 -19.26 20.22
CA SER A 98 4.22 -20.15 20.64
C SER A 98 2.82 -19.51 20.57
N SER A 99 1.81 -20.25 21.04
CA SER A 99 0.42 -19.78 21.03
C SER A 99 0.09 -18.90 22.23
N ILE A 100 -0.86 -17.98 22.05
CA ILE A 100 -1.42 -17.18 23.15
C ILE A 100 -2.05 -18.14 24.17
N PRO A 101 -1.69 -18.09 25.47
CA PRO A 101 -2.16 -19.09 26.43
C PRO A 101 -3.61 -18.86 26.86
N THR A 102 -4.42 -19.93 26.84
CA THR A 102 -5.82 -19.92 27.30
C THR A 102 -5.98 -19.52 28.78
N LYS A 103 -4.93 -19.69 29.59
CA LYS A 103 -4.92 -19.25 31.00
C LYS A 103 -5.11 -17.74 31.15
N LEU A 104 -4.83 -16.92 30.13
CA LEU A 104 -5.06 -15.48 30.20
C LEU A 104 -6.52 -15.11 30.44
N LYS A 105 -7.47 -16.03 30.20
CA LYS A 105 -8.91 -15.83 30.48
C LYS A 105 -9.23 -15.31 31.89
N THR A 106 -8.32 -15.44 32.85
CA THR A 106 -8.51 -14.90 34.22
C THR A 106 -8.38 -13.38 34.30
N LEU A 107 -7.80 -12.72 33.30
CA LEU A 107 -7.55 -11.27 33.26
C LEU A 107 -8.80 -10.46 32.92
N GLN A 108 -9.85 -10.62 33.73
CA GLN A 108 -11.19 -10.05 33.49
C GLN A 108 -11.25 -8.51 33.50
N LYS A 109 -10.17 -7.83 33.89
CA LYS A 109 -10.02 -6.36 33.84
C LYS A 109 -9.24 -5.85 32.62
N LEU A 110 -8.65 -6.75 31.83
CA LEU A 110 -7.80 -6.38 30.71
C LEU A 110 -8.63 -5.66 29.64
N ALA A 111 -8.20 -4.45 29.31
CA ALA A 111 -8.83 -3.58 28.32
C ALA A 111 -7.99 -3.46 27.05
N LYS A 112 -6.66 -3.48 27.16
CA LYS A 112 -5.76 -3.39 26.02
C LYS A 112 -4.69 -4.47 26.07
N ILE A 113 -4.45 -5.10 24.93
CA ILE A 113 -3.37 -6.06 24.74
C ILE A 113 -2.64 -5.73 23.42
N GLU A 114 -1.33 -5.45 23.53
CA GLU A 114 -0.45 -5.22 22.39
C GLU A 114 0.64 -6.30 22.38
N LEU A 115 0.69 -7.09 21.31
CA LEU A 115 1.65 -8.17 21.08
C LEU A 115 2.30 -8.06 19.69
N THR A 116 2.26 -6.86 19.08
CA THR A 116 2.69 -6.63 17.70
C THR A 116 4.16 -6.99 17.50
N GLY A 117 4.55 -7.52 16.35
CA GLY A 117 5.98 -7.73 16.05
C GLY A 117 6.62 -8.76 16.98
N ASN A 118 6.04 -9.97 17.00
CA ASN A 118 6.54 -11.14 17.73
C ASN A 118 6.49 -12.36 16.79
N GLN A 119 6.72 -13.56 17.31
CA GLN A 119 6.69 -14.84 16.58
C GLN A 119 5.50 -15.72 17.02
N LEU A 120 4.42 -15.11 17.52
CA LEU A 120 3.26 -15.84 18.06
C LEU A 120 2.54 -16.61 16.95
N SER A 121 2.06 -17.81 17.26
CA SER A 121 1.37 -18.70 16.32
C SER A 121 -0.01 -19.14 16.84
N GLY A 122 -0.76 -19.89 16.01
CA GLY A 122 -2.08 -20.39 16.37
C GLY A 122 -3.20 -19.36 16.22
N SER A 123 -4.12 -19.33 17.19
CA SER A 123 -5.37 -18.56 17.12
C SER A 123 -5.46 -17.45 18.18
N ILE A 124 -6.22 -16.39 17.87
CA ILE A 124 -6.62 -15.35 18.83
C ILE A 124 -7.74 -15.79 19.79
N GLY A 125 -8.28 -17.00 19.64
CA GLY A 125 -9.38 -17.53 20.48
C GLY A 125 -9.23 -17.34 22.00
N PRO A 126 -8.04 -17.53 22.60
CA PRO A 126 -7.80 -17.22 24.01
C PRO A 126 -8.19 -15.79 24.43
N LEU A 127 -8.01 -14.81 23.54
CA LEU A 127 -8.34 -13.40 23.80
C LEU A 127 -9.84 -13.14 23.78
N THR A 128 -10.63 -13.96 23.08
CA THR A 128 -12.09 -13.76 23.02
C THR A 128 -12.81 -14.12 24.33
N LEU A 129 -12.08 -14.70 25.29
CA LEU A 129 -12.53 -14.98 26.66
C LEU A 129 -12.38 -13.78 27.61
N LEU A 130 -11.90 -12.64 27.12
CA LEU A 130 -11.62 -11.43 27.90
C LEU A 130 -12.66 -10.34 27.59
N PRO A 131 -13.77 -10.25 28.34
CA PRO A 131 -14.95 -9.48 27.95
C PRO A 131 -14.75 -7.96 27.98
N ARG A 132 -13.66 -7.47 28.59
CA ARG A 132 -13.37 -6.04 28.73
C ARG A 132 -12.41 -5.49 27.67
N LEU A 133 -11.91 -6.33 26.76
CA LEU A 133 -11.02 -5.87 25.70
C LEU A 133 -11.71 -4.83 24.83
N ASP A 134 -11.04 -3.69 24.75
CA ASP A 134 -11.33 -2.53 23.91
C ASP A 134 -10.35 -2.49 22.72
N ARG A 135 -9.09 -2.89 22.94
CA ARG A 135 -8.06 -2.93 21.91
C ARG A 135 -7.30 -4.25 21.93
N ILE A 136 -7.23 -4.88 20.76
CA ILE A 136 -6.37 -6.03 20.47
C ILE A 136 -5.45 -5.65 19.32
N ASN A 137 -4.16 -5.74 19.56
CA ASN A 137 -3.15 -5.59 18.53
C ASN A 137 -2.18 -6.75 18.56
N VAL A 138 -2.26 -7.62 17.55
CA VAL A 138 -1.39 -8.79 17.39
C VAL A 138 -0.79 -8.84 15.97
N ALA A 139 -0.69 -7.66 15.35
CA ALA A 139 -0.12 -7.51 14.02
C ALA A 139 1.32 -8.01 13.93
N PHE A 140 1.79 -8.36 12.72
CA PHE A 140 3.17 -8.77 12.46
C PHE A 140 3.61 -9.93 13.38
N ASN A 141 2.89 -11.04 13.27
CA ASN A 141 3.13 -12.31 13.98
C ASN A 141 2.99 -13.48 12.99
N SER A 142 3.02 -14.71 13.48
CA SER A 142 2.85 -15.95 12.71
C SER A 142 1.51 -16.64 13.01
N LEU A 143 0.46 -15.89 13.36
CA LEU A 143 -0.87 -16.45 13.65
C LEU A 143 -1.44 -17.07 12.37
N ASN A 144 -1.87 -18.33 12.44
CA ASN A 144 -2.15 -19.15 11.26
C ASN A 144 -3.50 -19.89 11.30
N SER A 145 -4.29 -19.66 12.36
CA SER A 145 -5.63 -20.23 12.52
C SER A 145 -6.71 -19.24 12.08
N SER A 146 -7.92 -19.73 11.81
CA SER A 146 -9.05 -18.88 11.45
C SER A 146 -9.56 -18.02 12.60
N LEU A 147 -10.25 -16.93 12.25
CA LEU A 147 -10.93 -16.08 13.23
C LEU A 147 -12.09 -16.85 13.88
N PRO A 148 -12.10 -17.00 15.21
CA PRO A 148 -13.11 -17.81 15.88
C PRO A 148 -14.45 -17.07 15.98
N ALA A 149 -15.56 -17.79 15.90
CA ALA A 149 -16.90 -17.21 16.06
C ALA A 149 -17.09 -16.50 17.42
N SER A 150 -16.36 -16.93 18.45
CA SER A 150 -16.33 -16.30 19.78
C SER A 150 -15.80 -14.86 19.77
N LEU A 151 -15.17 -14.40 18.69
CA LEU A 151 -14.78 -12.99 18.53
C LEU A 151 -15.95 -12.04 18.78
N GLY A 152 -17.16 -12.41 18.35
CA GLY A 152 -18.39 -11.63 18.56
C GLY A 152 -18.84 -11.47 20.03
N ASN A 153 -18.13 -12.08 20.99
CA ASN A 153 -18.33 -11.89 22.43
C ASN A 153 -17.70 -10.58 22.94
N LEU A 154 -16.72 -10.02 22.22
CA LEU A 154 -15.98 -8.83 22.64
C LEU A 154 -16.77 -7.53 22.36
N LYS A 155 -17.88 -7.33 23.07
CA LYS A 155 -18.81 -6.21 22.82
C LYS A 155 -18.19 -4.83 22.99
N ARG A 156 -17.09 -4.72 23.75
CA ARG A 156 -16.39 -3.45 23.99
C ARG A 156 -15.28 -3.17 22.98
N LEU A 157 -14.96 -4.13 22.12
CA LEU A 157 -13.84 -4.01 21.20
C LEU A 157 -14.08 -2.86 20.23
N SER A 158 -13.20 -1.87 20.28
CA SER A 158 -13.18 -0.72 19.38
C SER A 158 -12.04 -0.81 18.36
N GLN A 159 -10.97 -1.54 18.65
CA GLN A 159 -9.81 -1.63 17.75
C GLN A 159 -9.30 -3.07 17.65
N LEU A 160 -9.24 -3.58 16.43
CA LEU A 160 -8.75 -4.92 16.11
C LEU A 160 -7.71 -4.84 14.99
N PHE A 161 -6.44 -5.01 15.37
CA PHE A 161 -5.29 -4.98 14.48
C PHE A 161 -4.68 -6.38 14.36
N LEU A 162 -4.82 -6.98 13.18
CA LEU A 162 -4.42 -8.37 12.87
C LEU A 162 -3.50 -8.47 11.64
N GLN A 163 -3.06 -7.33 11.09
CA GLN A 163 -2.33 -7.27 9.84
C GLN A 163 -0.97 -7.99 9.88
N GLY A 164 -0.51 -8.52 8.76
CA GLY A 164 0.79 -9.19 8.66
C GLY A 164 0.86 -10.48 9.48
N ASN A 165 -0.08 -11.38 9.24
CA ASN A 165 -0.11 -12.73 9.83
C ASN A 165 -0.43 -13.75 8.71
N ALA A 166 -0.67 -15.01 9.07
CA ALA A 166 -1.12 -16.08 8.17
C ALA A 166 -2.57 -16.53 8.47
N ILE A 167 -3.41 -15.65 9.02
CA ILE A 167 -4.79 -15.99 9.44
C ILE A 167 -5.58 -16.40 8.21
N SER A 168 -6.23 -17.55 8.27
CA SER A 168 -6.92 -18.19 7.15
C SER A 168 -8.43 -18.33 7.39
N GLY A 169 -9.15 -18.87 6.40
CA GLY A 169 -10.60 -19.04 6.46
C GLY A 169 -11.36 -17.73 6.23
N SER A 170 -12.66 -17.73 6.48
CA SER A 170 -13.52 -16.58 6.19
C SER A 170 -13.73 -15.65 7.38
N LEU A 171 -14.14 -14.41 7.08
CA LEU A 171 -14.65 -13.47 8.07
C LEU A 171 -15.89 -14.09 8.76
N PRO A 172 -15.86 -14.34 10.08
CA PRO A 172 -16.97 -14.99 10.76
C PRO A 172 -18.19 -14.06 10.79
N SER A 173 -19.39 -14.61 10.60
CA SER A 173 -20.64 -13.83 10.66
C SER A 173 -20.84 -13.11 12.00
N SER A 174 -20.23 -13.62 13.07
CA SER A 174 -20.24 -13.03 14.40
C SER A 174 -19.49 -11.70 14.49
N ILE A 175 -18.69 -11.30 13.48
CA ILE A 175 -18.09 -9.96 13.41
C ILE A 175 -19.16 -8.87 13.53
N SER A 176 -20.36 -9.11 12.99
CA SER A 176 -21.53 -8.22 13.05
C SER A 176 -21.95 -7.83 14.47
N LYS A 177 -21.50 -8.57 15.48
CA LYS A 177 -21.78 -8.34 16.89
C LYS A 177 -20.87 -7.30 17.55
N LEU A 178 -19.82 -6.85 16.88
CA LEU A 178 -18.83 -5.89 17.39
C LEU A 178 -19.27 -4.43 17.15
N GLY A 179 -20.44 -4.05 17.65
CA GLY A 179 -21.05 -2.74 17.35
C GLY A 179 -20.22 -1.50 17.74
N ASN A 180 -19.21 -1.65 18.61
CA ASN A 180 -18.30 -0.59 19.02
C ASN A 180 -17.01 -0.50 18.19
N LEU A 181 -16.84 -1.37 17.19
CA LEU A 181 -15.62 -1.40 16.38
C LEU A 181 -15.46 -0.12 15.57
N ILE A 182 -14.29 0.51 15.71
CA ILE A 182 -13.88 1.75 15.03
C ILE A 182 -12.82 1.42 13.97
N TYR A 183 -11.86 0.56 14.31
CA TYR A 183 -10.77 0.16 13.43
C TYR A 183 -10.72 -1.37 13.30
N LEU A 184 -10.80 -1.84 12.07
CA LEU A 184 -10.60 -3.24 11.71
C LEU A 184 -9.56 -3.33 10.59
N THR A 185 -8.41 -3.94 10.87
CA THR A 185 -7.45 -4.30 9.82
C THR A 185 -7.08 -5.76 9.90
N LEU A 186 -7.19 -6.43 8.75
CA LEU A 186 -6.79 -7.81 8.47
C LEU A 186 -5.76 -7.85 7.33
N ARG A 187 -5.16 -6.71 7.00
CA ARG A 187 -4.25 -6.57 5.85
C ARG A 187 -3.17 -7.64 5.84
N ALA A 188 -2.81 -8.16 4.67
CA ALA A 188 -1.72 -9.13 4.51
C ALA A 188 -1.94 -10.37 5.41
N ASN A 189 -2.97 -11.13 5.07
CA ASN A 189 -3.34 -12.41 5.66
C ASN A 189 -3.84 -13.37 4.55
N ASN A 190 -4.31 -14.55 4.94
CA ASN A 190 -4.85 -15.57 4.04
C ASN A 190 -6.39 -15.66 4.15
N ILE A 191 -7.07 -14.57 4.50
CA ILE A 191 -8.54 -14.55 4.64
C ILE A 191 -9.19 -14.76 3.28
N SER A 192 -10.20 -15.63 3.22
CA SER A 192 -10.89 -16.00 1.99
C SER A 192 -12.41 -15.93 2.12
N GLY A 193 -13.13 -16.19 1.02
CA GLY A 193 -14.58 -16.09 0.97
C GLY A 193 -15.06 -14.63 0.94
N SER A 194 -16.37 -14.43 1.06
CA SER A 194 -17.00 -13.13 0.89
C SER A 194 -17.08 -12.32 2.17
N ILE A 195 -17.15 -11.00 2.03
CA ILE A 195 -17.45 -10.08 3.13
C ILE A 195 -18.89 -10.36 3.60
N PRO A 196 -19.11 -10.74 4.86
CA PRO A 196 -20.44 -11.11 5.34
C PRO A 196 -21.37 -9.90 5.33
N ARG A 197 -22.64 -10.09 4.94
CA ARG A 197 -23.66 -9.02 4.93
C ARG A 197 -23.80 -8.33 6.29
N GLY A 198 -23.54 -9.04 7.38
CA GLY A 198 -23.54 -8.50 8.75
C GLY A 198 -22.50 -7.41 9.01
N ILE A 199 -21.55 -7.16 8.09
CA ILE A 199 -20.58 -6.06 8.21
C ILE A 199 -21.28 -4.70 8.40
N GLY A 200 -22.45 -4.50 7.77
CA GLY A 200 -23.23 -3.26 7.87
C GLY A 200 -23.72 -2.92 9.28
N SER A 201 -23.62 -3.84 10.24
CA SER A 201 -23.96 -3.60 11.65
C SER A 201 -22.89 -2.79 12.40
N LEU A 202 -21.67 -2.67 11.86
CA LEU A 202 -20.54 -1.98 12.49
C LEU A 202 -20.61 -0.46 12.34
N ARG A 203 -21.70 0.17 12.80
CA ARG A 203 -22.03 1.59 12.49
C ARG A 203 -21.00 2.62 12.96
N ASN A 204 -20.14 2.25 13.92
CA ASN A 204 -19.05 3.09 14.44
C ASN A 204 -17.73 2.93 13.66
N LEU A 205 -17.68 2.03 12.68
CA LEU A 205 -16.46 1.70 11.95
C LEU A 205 -16.04 2.91 11.10
N LYS A 206 -14.78 3.33 11.30
CA LYS A 206 -14.13 4.42 10.57
C LYS A 206 -13.14 3.90 9.54
N SER A 207 -12.46 2.79 9.83
CA SER A 207 -11.51 2.19 8.90
C SER A 207 -11.77 0.69 8.78
N LEU A 208 -11.95 0.25 7.54
CA LEU A 208 -12.00 -1.16 7.17
C LEU A 208 -10.88 -1.46 6.18
N ASP A 209 -9.86 -2.17 6.64
CA ASP A 209 -8.74 -2.59 5.81
C ASP A 209 -8.67 -4.13 5.75
N LEU A 210 -8.97 -4.64 4.56
CA LEU A 210 -9.00 -6.06 4.23
C LEU A 210 -8.00 -6.38 3.10
N SER A 211 -7.11 -5.45 2.78
CA SER A 211 -6.20 -5.53 1.63
C SER A 211 -5.22 -6.72 1.72
N TYR A 212 -4.68 -7.17 0.59
CA TYR A 212 -3.73 -8.29 0.51
C TYR A 212 -4.26 -9.55 1.20
N ASN A 213 -5.41 -10.04 0.72
CA ASN A 213 -6.07 -11.27 1.18
C ASN A 213 -6.66 -12.02 -0.02
N ALA A 214 -7.26 -13.18 0.20
CA ALA A 214 -7.97 -13.95 -0.83
C ALA A 214 -9.51 -13.73 -0.78
N ILE A 215 -9.96 -12.56 -0.32
CA ILE A 215 -11.39 -12.22 -0.20
C ILE A 215 -12.01 -12.17 -1.59
N SER A 216 -13.17 -12.83 -1.76
CA SER A 216 -13.83 -13.00 -3.05
C SER A 216 -15.30 -12.60 -3.05
N GLY A 217 -15.90 -12.55 -4.24
CA GLY A 217 -17.28 -12.14 -4.42
C GLY A 217 -17.46 -10.62 -4.46
N SER A 218 -18.70 -10.16 -4.49
CA SER A 218 -19.02 -8.74 -4.57
C SER A 218 -19.07 -8.06 -3.20
N LEU A 219 -18.84 -6.75 -3.19
CA LEU A 219 -19.06 -5.93 -2.00
C LEU A 219 -20.55 -5.95 -1.62
N PRO A 220 -20.91 -6.30 -0.37
CA PRO A 220 -22.30 -6.38 0.04
C PRO A 220 -22.93 -4.98 0.14
N SER A 221 -24.17 -4.83 -0.33
CA SER A 221 -24.91 -3.55 -0.26
C SER A 221 -25.15 -3.04 1.17
N THR A 222 -24.98 -3.90 2.17
CA THR A 222 -25.06 -3.51 3.58
C THR A 222 -23.90 -2.62 4.02
N LEU A 223 -22.78 -2.57 3.28
CA LEU A 223 -21.68 -1.62 3.51
C LEU A 223 -22.17 -0.17 3.51
N GLY A 224 -23.19 0.17 2.72
CA GLY A 224 -23.81 1.50 2.71
C GLY A 224 -24.44 1.93 4.05
N SER A 225 -24.48 1.05 5.04
CA SER A 225 -24.93 1.36 6.42
C SER A 225 -23.84 1.93 7.32
N LEU A 226 -22.56 1.85 6.91
CA LEU A 226 -21.41 2.26 7.72
C LEU A 226 -21.17 3.78 7.66
N LYS A 227 -22.10 4.57 8.20
CA LYS A 227 -22.10 6.04 8.04
C LYS A 227 -20.86 6.77 8.53
N SER A 228 -20.11 6.15 9.44
CA SER A 228 -18.88 6.70 10.01
C SER A 228 -17.62 6.30 9.23
N LEU A 229 -17.74 5.51 8.16
CA LEU A 229 -16.61 4.95 7.43
C LEU A 229 -15.89 6.06 6.67
N ILE A 230 -14.59 6.19 6.93
CA ILE A 230 -13.66 7.15 6.32
C ILE A 230 -12.78 6.45 5.29
N MET A 231 -12.37 5.21 5.57
CA MET A 231 -11.49 4.42 4.70
C MET A 231 -12.06 3.03 4.46
N LEU A 232 -12.18 2.67 3.18
CA LEU A 232 -12.43 1.32 2.70
C LEU A 232 -11.24 0.86 1.85
N ASP A 233 -10.46 -0.09 2.35
CA ASP A 233 -9.33 -0.67 1.64
C ASP A 233 -9.52 -2.19 1.47
N VAL A 234 -9.67 -2.63 0.22
CA VAL A 234 -9.76 -4.05 -0.16
C VAL A 234 -8.87 -4.32 -1.37
N ARG A 235 -7.73 -3.62 -1.45
CA ARG A 235 -6.75 -3.81 -2.53
C ARG A 235 -6.16 -5.21 -2.55
N SER A 236 -5.70 -5.67 -3.71
CA SER A 236 -5.02 -6.95 -3.88
C SER A 236 -5.81 -8.11 -3.27
N ALA A 237 -7.06 -8.24 -3.71
CA ALA A 237 -7.97 -9.30 -3.32
C ALA A 237 -8.56 -9.99 -4.57
N ARG A 238 -9.72 -10.62 -4.44
CA ARG A 238 -10.44 -11.31 -5.54
C ARG A 238 -11.88 -10.80 -5.63
N LEU A 239 -12.09 -9.52 -5.31
CA LEU A 239 -13.42 -8.90 -5.43
C LEU A 239 -13.85 -8.88 -6.89
N ASN A 240 -15.14 -9.14 -7.12
CA ASN A 240 -15.70 -9.15 -8.46
C ASN A 240 -17.08 -8.47 -8.53
N GLY A 241 -17.60 -8.37 -9.74
CA GLY A 241 -18.87 -7.70 -10.01
C GLY A 241 -18.77 -6.18 -9.88
N SER A 242 -19.92 -5.53 -9.64
CA SER A 242 -20.02 -4.08 -9.56
C SER A 242 -20.06 -3.55 -8.13
N LEU A 243 -19.68 -2.28 -7.97
CA LEU A 243 -19.83 -1.57 -6.70
C LEU A 243 -21.32 -1.33 -6.39
N PRO A 244 -21.80 -1.65 -5.17
CA PRO A 244 -23.20 -1.46 -4.85
C PRO A 244 -23.53 0.03 -4.66
N THR A 245 -24.56 0.52 -5.35
CA THR A 245 -25.01 1.93 -5.31
C THR A 245 -25.27 2.46 -3.90
N SER A 246 -25.53 1.57 -2.93
CA SER A 246 -25.62 1.87 -1.50
C SER A 246 -24.39 2.62 -0.92
N LEU A 247 -23.21 2.50 -1.53
CA LEU A 247 -22.01 3.22 -1.09
C LEU A 247 -22.18 4.75 -1.18
N SER A 248 -23.02 5.25 -2.10
CA SER A 248 -23.38 6.68 -2.21
C SER A 248 -23.91 7.29 -0.91
N LYS A 249 -24.34 6.45 0.04
CA LYS A 249 -24.87 6.87 1.34
C LYS A 249 -23.77 7.05 2.41
N LEU A 250 -22.50 6.81 2.10
CA LEU A 250 -21.36 6.89 3.04
C LEU A 250 -20.74 8.29 3.03
N LYS A 251 -21.43 9.28 3.61
CA LYS A 251 -21.05 10.70 3.51
C LYS A 251 -19.76 11.09 4.25
N ALA A 252 -19.15 10.19 5.02
CA ALA A 252 -17.86 10.41 5.68
C ALA A 252 -16.69 9.75 4.95
N LEU A 253 -16.93 9.03 3.85
CA LEU A 253 -15.92 8.23 3.17
C LEU A 253 -15.00 9.10 2.33
N GLU A 254 -13.71 9.07 2.66
CA GLU A 254 -12.66 9.86 2.02
C GLU A 254 -11.83 9.01 1.05
N TYR A 255 -11.57 7.74 1.42
CA TYR A 255 -10.68 6.83 0.68
C TYR A 255 -11.41 5.56 0.27
N ILE A 256 -11.45 5.29 -1.03
CA ILE A 256 -11.86 4.00 -1.61
C ILE A 256 -10.66 3.41 -2.35
N LEU A 257 -10.10 2.34 -1.80
CA LEU A 257 -8.92 1.67 -2.33
C LEU A 257 -9.28 0.22 -2.69
N LEU A 258 -9.35 -0.07 -3.99
CA LEU A 258 -9.85 -1.32 -4.58
C LEU A 258 -8.95 -1.82 -5.72
N SER A 259 -7.73 -1.30 -5.84
CA SER A 259 -6.74 -1.76 -6.82
C SER A 259 -6.51 -3.27 -6.78
N ASP A 260 -6.08 -3.85 -7.90
CA ASP A 260 -5.70 -5.26 -8.02
C ASP A 260 -6.85 -6.20 -7.59
N ASN A 261 -7.98 -6.10 -8.29
CA ASN A 261 -9.18 -6.93 -8.11
C ASN A 261 -9.74 -7.35 -9.48
N GLN A 262 -10.95 -7.93 -9.51
CA GLN A 262 -11.63 -8.43 -10.71
C GLN A 262 -12.97 -7.67 -10.92
N LEU A 263 -13.00 -6.37 -10.62
CA LEU A 263 -14.19 -5.54 -10.78
C LEU A 263 -14.42 -5.26 -12.28
N SER A 264 -15.56 -5.70 -12.83
CA SER A 264 -15.80 -5.76 -14.28
C SER A 264 -16.98 -4.91 -14.80
N SER A 265 -17.36 -3.86 -14.06
CA SER A 265 -18.43 -2.92 -14.45
C SER A 265 -17.89 -1.59 -14.95
N SER A 266 -18.77 -0.74 -15.50
CA SER A 266 -18.40 0.64 -15.80
C SER A 266 -18.05 1.45 -14.57
N PHE A 267 -17.33 2.57 -14.78
CA PHE A 267 -16.93 3.47 -13.70
C PHE A 267 -18.16 3.93 -12.89
N PRO A 268 -18.15 3.75 -11.55
CA PRO A 268 -19.31 3.97 -10.69
C PRO A 268 -19.56 5.47 -10.42
N GLY A 269 -20.14 6.18 -11.40
CA GLY A 269 -20.39 7.62 -11.29
C GLY A 269 -21.25 8.05 -10.09
N PHE A 270 -22.04 7.14 -9.49
CA PHE A 270 -22.79 7.41 -8.26
C PHE A 270 -21.90 7.70 -7.04
N LEU A 271 -20.60 7.38 -7.11
CA LEU A 271 -19.65 7.75 -6.05
C LEU A 271 -19.48 9.26 -5.94
N ALA A 272 -19.79 10.04 -6.99
CA ALA A 272 -19.80 11.50 -6.94
C ALA A 272 -20.75 12.06 -5.87
N ASN A 273 -21.78 11.29 -5.49
CA ASN A 273 -22.69 11.67 -4.42
C ASN A 273 -22.02 11.65 -3.03
N ILE A 274 -20.80 11.13 -2.91
CA ILE A 274 -20.01 11.12 -1.68
C ILE A 274 -19.09 12.33 -1.70
N SER A 275 -19.61 13.46 -1.22
CA SER A 275 -18.90 14.75 -1.27
C SER A 275 -17.58 14.77 -0.48
N SER A 276 -17.33 13.82 0.41
CA SER A 276 -16.07 13.70 1.17
C SER A 276 -14.97 12.93 0.45
N LEU A 277 -15.25 12.27 -0.68
CA LEU A 277 -14.24 11.49 -1.38
C LEU A 277 -13.09 12.36 -1.88
N THR A 278 -11.88 11.99 -1.47
CA THR A 278 -10.63 12.63 -1.89
C THR A 278 -9.78 11.68 -2.72
N MET A 279 -9.91 10.38 -2.54
CA MET A 279 -9.10 9.38 -3.24
C MET A 279 -9.93 8.19 -3.69
N ILE A 280 -9.84 7.91 -4.99
CA ILE A 280 -10.36 6.69 -5.61
C ILE A 280 -9.19 5.98 -6.28
N ASP A 281 -8.94 4.75 -5.84
CA ASP A 281 -7.97 3.85 -6.45
C ASP A 281 -8.68 2.57 -6.85
N MET A 282 -8.81 2.35 -8.16
CA MET A 282 -9.36 1.13 -8.76
C MET A 282 -8.44 0.63 -9.87
N ALA A 283 -7.13 0.87 -9.76
CA ALA A 283 -6.15 0.40 -10.73
C ALA A 283 -6.15 -1.14 -10.84
N SER A 284 -5.69 -1.68 -11.96
CA SER A 284 -5.56 -3.14 -12.16
C SER A 284 -6.86 -3.89 -11.87
N ASN A 285 -7.92 -3.53 -12.59
CA ASN A 285 -9.23 -4.18 -12.54
C ASN A 285 -9.72 -4.46 -13.98
N GLU A 286 -10.98 -4.85 -14.13
CA GLU A 286 -11.64 -5.11 -15.41
C GLU A 286 -12.68 -4.02 -15.75
N ILE A 287 -12.52 -2.80 -15.21
CA ILE A 287 -13.47 -1.69 -15.40
C ILE A 287 -13.51 -1.31 -16.87
N ASN A 288 -14.71 -1.18 -17.43
CA ASN A 288 -14.91 -1.00 -18.87
C ASN A 288 -15.89 0.15 -19.20
N GLY A 289 -16.15 0.34 -20.49
CA GLY A 289 -16.98 1.45 -20.98
C GLY A 289 -16.26 2.79 -20.86
N SER A 290 -16.99 3.88 -21.08
CA SER A 290 -16.42 5.23 -21.06
C SER A 290 -16.49 5.91 -19.70
N LEU A 291 -15.59 6.87 -19.48
CA LEU A 291 -15.66 7.79 -18.36
C LEU A 291 -16.91 8.67 -18.50
N PRO A 292 -17.85 8.65 -17.53
CA PRO A 292 -19.11 9.39 -17.65
C PRO A 292 -18.92 10.87 -17.35
N SER A 293 -19.83 11.73 -17.85
CA SER A 293 -19.82 13.17 -17.52
C SER A 293 -20.04 13.47 -16.04
N SER A 294 -20.65 12.52 -15.29
CA SER A 294 -20.76 12.59 -13.83
C SER A 294 -19.41 12.57 -13.11
N LEU A 295 -18.31 12.25 -13.81
CA LEU A 295 -16.95 12.41 -13.30
C LEU A 295 -16.68 13.86 -12.87
N GLY A 296 -17.28 14.86 -13.51
CA GLY A 296 -17.13 16.25 -13.08
C GLY A 296 -17.83 16.61 -11.77
N ALA A 297 -18.65 15.73 -11.19
CA ALA A 297 -19.38 15.98 -9.95
C ALA A 297 -18.58 15.66 -8.67
N PHE A 298 -17.37 15.12 -8.77
CA PHE A 298 -16.52 14.83 -7.61
C PHE A 298 -15.78 16.09 -7.13
N SER A 299 -16.46 16.97 -6.39
CA SER A 299 -15.95 18.31 -6.03
C SER A 299 -14.65 18.34 -5.22
N ASN A 300 -14.32 17.27 -4.48
CA ASN A 300 -13.17 17.20 -3.56
C ASN A 300 -12.13 16.14 -3.96
N LEU A 301 -12.26 15.53 -5.14
CA LEU A 301 -11.37 14.46 -5.55
C LEU A 301 -9.98 14.99 -5.86
N ALA A 302 -8.99 14.50 -5.10
CA ALA A 302 -7.59 14.85 -5.22
C ALA A 302 -6.80 13.79 -5.99
N LYS A 303 -7.17 12.51 -5.87
CA LYS A 303 -6.52 11.43 -6.62
C LYS A 303 -7.55 10.51 -7.26
N LEU A 304 -7.38 10.28 -8.56
CA LEU A 304 -8.09 9.27 -9.33
C LEU A 304 -7.08 8.34 -10.00
N ASP A 305 -7.11 7.07 -9.61
CA ASP A 305 -6.28 6.02 -10.19
C ASP A 305 -7.17 4.93 -10.79
N LEU A 306 -7.16 4.85 -12.12
CA LEU A 306 -7.87 3.88 -12.94
C LEU A 306 -6.92 3.16 -13.89
N ALA A 307 -5.61 3.16 -13.59
CA ALA A 307 -4.62 2.55 -14.45
C ALA A 307 -4.88 1.04 -14.63
N ASN A 308 -4.46 0.44 -15.75
CA ASN A 308 -4.58 -0.98 -16.07
C ASN A 308 -6.03 -1.49 -15.95
N ASN A 309 -6.93 -0.94 -16.76
CA ASN A 309 -8.32 -1.35 -16.88
C ASN A 309 -8.68 -1.51 -18.38
N SER A 310 -9.98 -1.62 -18.71
CA SER A 310 -10.50 -1.70 -20.09
C SER A 310 -11.38 -0.50 -20.43
N ILE A 311 -11.07 0.68 -19.87
CA ILE A 311 -11.83 1.91 -20.08
C ILE A 311 -11.60 2.41 -21.52
N SER A 312 -12.67 2.82 -22.20
CA SER A 312 -12.63 3.23 -23.61
C SER A 312 -13.29 4.59 -23.85
N GLY A 313 -13.21 5.07 -25.09
CA GLY A 313 -13.74 6.39 -25.48
C GLY A 313 -12.88 7.55 -24.97
N GLY A 314 -13.38 8.77 -25.13
CA GLY A 314 -12.63 9.98 -24.79
C GLY A 314 -12.65 10.34 -23.31
N ILE A 315 -11.63 11.10 -22.90
CA ILE A 315 -11.62 11.80 -21.61
C ILE A 315 -12.71 12.90 -21.70
N PRO A 316 -13.72 12.91 -20.81
CA PRO A 316 -14.84 13.84 -20.92
C PRO A 316 -14.44 15.26 -20.53
N GLU A 317 -14.99 16.28 -21.21
CA GLU A 317 -14.80 17.72 -20.89
C GLU A 317 -15.10 18.06 -19.41
N SER A 318 -16.01 17.30 -18.78
CA SER A 318 -16.36 17.45 -17.37
C SER A 318 -15.19 17.18 -16.42
N ILE A 319 -14.11 16.54 -16.87
CA ILE A 319 -12.89 16.36 -16.07
C ILE A 319 -12.34 17.69 -15.58
N SER A 320 -12.52 18.76 -16.36
CA SER A 320 -12.09 20.12 -16.02
C SER A 320 -12.74 20.72 -14.76
N LEU A 321 -13.80 20.08 -14.23
CA LEU A 321 -14.46 20.48 -12.99
C LEU A 321 -13.75 19.95 -11.73
N LEU A 322 -12.81 19.02 -11.88
CA LEU A 322 -12.05 18.40 -10.79
C LEU A 322 -10.88 19.27 -10.33
N THR A 323 -11.17 20.52 -9.95
CA THR A 323 -10.16 21.54 -9.65
C THR A 323 -9.26 21.24 -8.44
N GLN A 324 -9.62 20.26 -7.60
CA GLN A 324 -8.83 19.78 -6.47
C GLN A 324 -7.89 18.62 -6.83
N MET A 325 -7.90 18.14 -8.08
CA MET A 325 -7.16 16.96 -8.49
C MET A 325 -5.66 17.22 -8.55
N TRP A 326 -4.87 16.41 -7.84
CA TRP A 326 -3.41 16.40 -7.82
C TRP A 326 -2.84 15.26 -8.66
N ASN A 327 -3.49 14.10 -8.65
CA ASN A 327 -3.01 12.90 -9.36
C ASN A 327 -4.11 12.29 -10.22
N LEU A 328 -3.84 12.15 -11.52
CA LEU A 328 -4.72 11.50 -12.48
C LEU A 328 -3.97 10.39 -13.22
N TYR A 329 -4.28 9.13 -12.89
CA TYR A 329 -3.62 7.96 -13.49
C TYR A 329 -4.64 7.15 -14.27
N LEU A 330 -4.48 7.12 -15.59
CA LEU A 330 -5.34 6.45 -16.56
C LEU A 330 -4.54 5.49 -17.48
N ALA A 331 -3.29 5.21 -17.14
CA ALA A 331 -2.40 4.42 -17.98
C ALA A 331 -2.93 3.00 -18.23
N GLY A 332 -2.58 2.38 -19.36
CA GLY A 332 -2.95 0.98 -19.64
C GLY A 332 -4.47 0.79 -19.79
N ASN A 333 -5.10 1.62 -20.62
CA ASN A 333 -6.52 1.54 -20.95
C ASN A 333 -6.69 1.59 -22.49
N SER A 334 -7.92 1.73 -22.97
CA SER A 334 -8.26 1.90 -24.39
C SER A 334 -8.88 3.28 -24.65
N LEU A 335 -8.46 4.31 -23.91
CA LEU A 335 -8.95 5.68 -24.10
C LEU A 335 -8.54 6.19 -25.48
N SER A 336 -9.41 6.96 -26.13
CA SER A 336 -9.22 7.44 -27.51
C SER A 336 -9.66 8.89 -27.70
N GLY A 337 -9.33 9.47 -28.85
CA GLY A 337 -9.61 10.88 -29.13
C GLY A 337 -8.61 11.84 -28.46
N SER A 338 -8.88 13.13 -28.56
CA SER A 338 -7.97 14.18 -28.09
C SER A 338 -8.12 14.51 -26.61
N LEU A 339 -7.06 15.08 -26.03
CA LEU A 339 -7.13 15.67 -24.69
C LEU A 339 -8.03 16.92 -24.72
N PRO A 340 -9.04 17.01 -23.84
CA PRO A 340 -9.86 18.22 -23.73
C PRO A 340 -9.01 19.45 -23.38
N ALA A 341 -9.12 20.52 -24.16
CA ALA A 341 -8.39 21.77 -23.86
C ALA A 341 -8.79 22.38 -22.49
N SER A 342 -10.00 22.04 -22.02
CA SER A 342 -10.50 22.42 -20.69
C SER A 342 -9.72 21.80 -19.53
N MET A 343 -8.90 20.75 -19.75
CA MET A 343 -8.00 20.21 -18.73
C MET A 343 -7.01 21.24 -18.18
N SER A 344 -6.79 22.36 -18.90
CA SER A 344 -6.06 23.54 -18.40
C SER A 344 -6.61 24.13 -17.11
N LYS A 345 -7.87 23.84 -16.75
CA LYS A 345 -8.49 24.25 -15.48
C LYS A 345 -8.07 23.39 -14.28
N LEU A 346 -7.37 22.28 -14.49
CA LEU A 346 -6.83 21.42 -13.44
C LEU A 346 -5.55 22.03 -12.85
N THR A 347 -5.67 23.23 -12.30
CA THR A 347 -4.51 24.03 -11.85
C THR A 347 -3.76 23.42 -10.68
N SER A 348 -4.38 22.48 -9.96
CA SER A 348 -3.78 21.76 -8.83
C SER A 348 -3.10 20.45 -9.23
N LEU A 349 -3.13 20.09 -10.52
CA LEU A 349 -2.60 18.82 -11.00
C LEU A 349 -1.07 18.81 -10.89
N GLU A 350 -0.53 17.81 -10.19
CA GLU A 350 0.91 17.61 -10.00
C GLU A 350 1.42 16.43 -10.82
N SER A 351 0.60 15.38 -10.99
CA SER A 351 0.98 14.24 -11.80
C SER A 351 -0.15 13.68 -12.64
N ILE A 352 0.20 13.38 -13.90
CA ILE A 352 -0.69 12.74 -14.86
C ILE A 352 0.03 11.58 -15.54
N ASP A 353 -0.65 10.44 -15.62
CA ASP A 353 -0.16 9.26 -16.35
C ASP A 353 -1.23 8.75 -17.30
N LEU A 354 -1.00 8.94 -18.60
CA LEU A 354 -1.89 8.53 -19.68
C LEU A 354 -1.27 7.45 -20.56
N ARG A 355 -0.16 6.85 -20.13
CA ARG A 355 0.59 5.92 -20.98
C ARG A 355 -0.25 4.75 -21.46
N ARG A 356 0.11 4.13 -22.57
CA ARG A 356 -0.51 2.86 -23.02
C ARG A 356 -2.02 3.01 -23.23
N ASN A 357 -2.39 3.94 -24.10
CA ASN A 357 -3.76 4.22 -24.54
C ASN A 357 -3.79 4.44 -26.06
N ASN A 358 -4.94 4.86 -26.60
CA ASN A 358 -5.17 5.14 -28.02
C ASN A 358 -5.52 6.64 -28.23
N LEU A 359 -5.02 7.53 -27.36
CA LEU A 359 -5.28 8.97 -27.43
C LEU A 359 -4.57 9.59 -28.62
N SER A 360 -5.17 10.60 -29.25
CA SER A 360 -4.66 11.19 -30.50
C SER A 360 -4.82 12.70 -30.58
N GLY A 361 -4.29 13.31 -31.66
CA GLY A 361 -4.37 14.76 -31.89
C GLY A 361 -3.34 15.56 -31.10
N PRO A 362 -3.41 16.91 -31.18
CA PRO A 362 -2.39 17.78 -30.60
C PRO A 362 -2.47 17.85 -29.07
N LEU A 363 -1.29 17.91 -28.43
CA LEU A 363 -1.18 18.22 -27.01
C LEU A 363 -1.58 19.69 -26.77
N PRO A 364 -2.66 19.98 -26.02
CA PRO A 364 -3.10 21.35 -25.86
C PRO A 364 -2.08 22.16 -25.04
N PRO A 365 -1.53 23.28 -25.56
CA PRO A 365 -0.47 24.00 -24.86
C PRO A 365 -0.87 24.54 -23.47
N SER A 366 -2.17 24.72 -23.25
CA SER A 366 -2.71 25.22 -21.99
C SER A 366 -2.80 24.18 -20.88
N VAL A 367 -2.70 22.87 -21.21
CA VAL A 367 -2.91 21.78 -20.23
C VAL A 367 -1.66 21.52 -19.40
N PHE A 368 -0.48 21.76 -19.97
CA PHE A 368 0.79 21.39 -19.36
C PHE A 368 1.46 22.61 -18.72
N ASN A 369 1.15 22.85 -17.44
CA ASN A 369 1.80 23.87 -16.62
C ASN A 369 3.02 23.30 -15.88
N TRP A 370 4.07 24.09 -15.75
CA TRP A 370 5.36 23.77 -15.09
C TRP A 370 5.28 23.41 -13.61
N THR A 371 4.11 23.58 -12.99
CA THR A 371 3.86 23.11 -11.62
C THR A 371 3.70 21.59 -11.55
N MET A 372 3.48 20.91 -12.68
CA MET A 372 3.40 19.44 -12.70
C MET A 372 4.78 18.82 -12.46
N SER A 373 4.85 17.93 -11.49
CA SER A 373 6.07 17.19 -11.13
C SER A 373 6.30 15.98 -12.04
N ALA A 374 5.26 15.38 -12.61
CA ALA A 374 5.39 14.18 -13.43
C ALA A 374 4.27 14.03 -14.48
N VAL A 375 4.65 13.97 -15.76
CA VAL A 375 3.73 13.85 -16.89
C VAL A 375 4.14 12.64 -17.73
N PHE A 376 3.28 11.64 -17.89
CA PHE A 376 3.62 10.44 -18.66
C PHE A 376 2.61 10.23 -19.80
N LEU A 377 3.09 10.28 -21.04
CA LEU A 377 2.23 10.28 -22.25
C LEU A 377 2.59 9.19 -23.28
N SER A 378 3.66 8.42 -23.06
CA SER A 378 4.17 7.41 -23.99
C SER A 378 3.14 6.30 -24.32
N GLU A 379 3.37 5.54 -25.38
CA GLU A 379 2.42 4.51 -25.87
C GLU A 379 0.99 5.08 -26.14
N ASN A 380 0.86 6.04 -27.07
CA ASN A 380 -0.34 6.73 -27.57
C ASN A 380 -0.15 7.21 -29.04
N HIS A 381 -1.15 7.85 -29.63
CA HIS A 381 -1.13 8.37 -31.01
C HIS A 381 -1.17 9.91 -31.09
N PHE A 382 -0.49 10.61 -30.16
CA PHE A 382 -0.44 12.07 -30.17
C PHE A 382 0.33 12.62 -31.39
N GLU A 383 -0.17 13.71 -31.94
CA GLU A 383 0.34 14.33 -33.17
C GLU A 383 0.66 15.82 -32.93
N GLY A 384 1.37 16.47 -33.86
CA GLY A 384 1.71 17.89 -33.79
C GLY A 384 2.93 18.22 -32.93
N ASP A 385 3.21 19.51 -32.80
CA ASP A 385 4.40 19.98 -32.11
C ASP A 385 4.32 19.74 -30.60
N LEU A 386 5.40 19.22 -30.03
CA LEU A 386 5.60 19.28 -28.59
C LEU A 386 5.64 20.74 -28.17
N PRO A 387 4.78 21.17 -27.23
CA PRO A 387 4.85 22.54 -26.74
C PRO A 387 6.28 22.87 -26.26
N ALA A 388 6.81 24.03 -26.69
CA ALA A 388 8.22 24.40 -26.51
C ALA A 388 8.72 24.34 -25.05
N TYR A 389 7.78 24.41 -24.11
CA TYR A 389 8.02 24.38 -22.68
C TYR A 389 8.13 22.96 -22.08
N LEU A 390 7.95 21.87 -22.85
CA LEU A 390 8.21 20.49 -22.39
C LEU A 390 9.70 20.09 -22.49
N GLY A 391 10.56 20.92 -23.07
CA GLY A 391 11.97 20.61 -23.34
C GLY A 391 12.90 20.49 -22.13
N ASP A 392 12.46 20.91 -20.94
CA ASP A 392 13.27 20.93 -19.71
C ASP A 392 12.99 19.75 -18.75
N TYR A 393 12.03 18.88 -19.09
CA TYR A 393 11.67 17.70 -18.29
C TYR A 393 12.55 16.47 -18.62
N PRO A 394 12.85 15.58 -17.64
CA PRO A 394 13.61 14.36 -17.90
C PRO A 394 12.90 13.47 -18.94
N ALA A 395 13.71 12.81 -19.79
CA ALA A 395 13.30 12.06 -20.97
C ALA A 395 12.22 10.97 -20.78
N GLU A 396 11.95 10.53 -19.54
CA GLU A 396 10.87 9.57 -19.23
C GLU A 396 9.45 10.13 -19.46
N ILE A 397 9.34 11.44 -19.67
CA ILE A 397 8.08 12.18 -19.87
C ILE A 397 7.58 12.12 -21.33
N LEU A 398 8.42 11.68 -22.27
CA LEU A 398 8.26 11.79 -23.73
C LEU A 398 8.74 10.45 -24.34
N VAL A 399 7.95 9.57 -24.98
CA VAL A 399 7.30 9.69 -26.31
C VAL A 399 6.70 8.32 -26.70
N ASP A 400 5.56 8.29 -27.41
CA ASP A 400 5.25 7.25 -28.41
C ASP A 400 5.55 7.76 -29.83
N SER A 401 5.96 6.81 -30.67
CA SER A 401 6.49 6.79 -32.04
C SER A 401 5.76 7.54 -33.17
N THR A 402 4.87 8.51 -32.91
CA THR A 402 4.19 9.28 -33.99
C THR A 402 4.20 10.80 -33.87
N LEU A 403 4.84 11.36 -32.82
CA LEU A 403 5.18 12.80 -32.78
C LEU A 403 6.20 13.11 -33.88
N THR A 404 5.66 13.39 -35.06
CA THR A 404 6.39 13.75 -36.26
C THR A 404 6.72 15.24 -36.17
N CYS A 405 8.02 15.59 -36.20
CA CYS A 405 8.40 16.92 -36.67
C CYS A 405 7.70 17.13 -38.04
N PRO A 406 7.31 18.36 -38.40
CA PRO A 406 6.80 18.67 -39.73
C PRO A 406 7.73 18.03 -40.78
N LEU A 407 7.15 17.35 -41.77
CA LEU A 407 7.76 16.47 -42.78
C LEU A 407 8.88 17.09 -43.64
N ASP A 408 9.35 18.29 -43.30
CA ASP A 408 10.23 19.12 -44.10
C ASP A 408 11.63 19.20 -43.49
N GLY A 409 11.88 18.57 -42.33
CA GLY A 409 13.22 18.38 -41.74
C GLY A 409 14.00 19.65 -41.39
N THR A 410 13.42 20.83 -41.62
CA THR A 410 14.11 22.12 -41.59
C THR A 410 13.84 22.94 -40.34
N ASN A 411 12.95 22.47 -39.45
CA ASN A 411 12.58 23.25 -38.27
C ASN A 411 12.25 22.43 -37.01
N CYS A 412 12.97 21.33 -36.74
CA CYS A 412 13.02 20.87 -35.34
C CYS A 412 13.77 21.96 -34.55
N SER A 413 13.09 22.60 -33.59
CA SER A 413 13.67 23.70 -32.79
C SER A 413 14.99 23.27 -32.13
N SER A 414 15.87 24.23 -31.84
CA SER A 414 17.13 23.95 -31.12
C SER A 414 16.91 23.16 -29.82
N GLN A 415 15.77 23.37 -29.15
CA GLN A 415 15.36 22.65 -27.95
C GLN A 415 15.02 21.17 -28.23
N LEU A 416 14.39 20.86 -29.37
CA LEU A 416 14.11 19.47 -29.78
C LEU A 416 15.38 18.70 -30.14
N LYS A 417 16.37 19.36 -30.75
CA LYS A 417 17.68 18.76 -31.02
C LYS A 417 18.44 18.47 -29.73
N GLU A 418 18.34 19.35 -28.74
CA GLU A 418 18.96 19.18 -27.43
C GLU A 418 18.28 18.08 -26.61
N LEU A 419 16.94 18.00 -26.68
CA LEU A 419 16.16 16.91 -26.08
C LEU A 419 16.50 15.55 -26.73
N ALA A 420 16.57 15.49 -28.05
CA ALA A 420 16.97 14.28 -28.78
C ALA A 420 18.41 13.84 -28.43
N ALA A 421 19.34 14.79 -28.27
CA ALA A 421 20.70 14.51 -27.85
C ALA A 421 20.78 13.95 -26.41
N ARG A 422 19.96 14.46 -25.48
CA ARG A 422 19.87 13.96 -24.09
C ARG A 422 19.20 12.58 -24.01
N VAL A 423 18.20 12.31 -24.85
CA VAL A 423 17.57 10.97 -24.98
C VAL A 423 18.57 9.96 -25.54
N TYR A 424 19.40 10.37 -26.51
CA TYR A 424 20.46 9.54 -27.10
C TYR A 424 21.56 9.21 -26.09
N SER A 425 22.06 10.19 -25.32
CA SER A 425 23.15 9.99 -24.35
C SER A 425 22.79 9.05 -23.18
N ASN A 426 21.50 8.94 -22.85
CA ASN A 426 21.00 8.06 -21.79
C ASN A 426 20.63 6.65 -22.29
N GLY A 427 20.86 6.31 -23.57
CA GLY A 427 20.65 4.97 -24.12
C GLY A 427 19.22 4.64 -24.56
N PHE A 428 18.30 5.61 -24.53
CA PHE A 428 16.88 5.39 -24.83
C PHE A 428 16.53 5.46 -26.34
N CYS A 429 17.46 5.88 -27.23
CA CYS A 429 17.20 5.99 -28.68
C CYS A 429 16.87 4.64 -29.37
N ARG A 430 17.18 3.49 -28.75
CA ARG A 430 16.89 2.17 -29.34
C ARG A 430 15.40 1.79 -29.34
N VAL A 431 14.57 2.45 -28.54
CA VAL A 431 13.16 2.09 -28.34
C VAL A 431 12.19 3.01 -29.10
N VAL A 432 12.60 4.24 -29.42
CA VAL A 432 11.63 5.33 -29.73
C VAL A 432 11.51 5.72 -31.21
N CYS A 433 12.56 5.65 -32.04
CA CYS A 433 12.45 5.78 -33.52
C CYS A 433 13.84 5.71 -34.19
N PRO A 434 14.19 4.65 -34.95
CA PRO A 434 15.48 4.57 -35.64
C PRO A 434 15.69 5.70 -36.67
N SER A 435 14.61 6.14 -37.32
CA SER A 435 14.59 7.15 -38.39
C SER A 435 14.71 8.60 -37.87
N PHE A 436 14.20 8.89 -36.66
CA PHE A 436 14.32 10.21 -36.01
C PHE A 436 15.75 10.47 -35.52
N CYS A 437 16.41 9.45 -34.93
CA CYS A 437 17.82 9.56 -34.52
C CYS A 437 18.77 9.69 -35.74
N GLN A 438 18.39 9.22 -36.94
CA GLN A 438 19.21 9.36 -38.17
C GLN A 438 19.12 10.75 -38.82
N THR A 439 17.97 11.44 -38.74
CA THR A 439 17.75 12.72 -39.43
C THR A 439 18.21 13.94 -38.61
N CYS A 440 18.20 13.87 -37.28
CA CYS A 440 18.65 14.97 -36.42
C CYS A 440 20.16 14.97 -36.10
N ILE A 441 20.89 13.88 -36.37
CA ILE A 441 22.32 13.69 -36.01
C ILE A 441 23.25 13.73 -37.24
N ALA A 442 22.74 14.01 -38.44
CA ALA A 442 23.62 14.15 -39.61
C ALA A 442 24.60 15.33 -39.39
N PRO A 443 25.93 15.09 -39.41
CA PRO A 443 26.90 16.18 -39.33
C PRO A 443 26.74 17.09 -40.56
N PRO A 444 27.08 18.39 -40.47
CA PRO A 444 27.03 19.27 -41.63
C PRO A 444 27.93 18.68 -42.74
N ALA A 445 27.43 18.71 -43.98
CA ALA A 445 28.20 18.29 -45.15
C ALA A 445 29.49 19.12 -45.24
N ASP A 446 30.64 18.44 -45.21
CA ASP A 446 31.95 19.07 -45.26
C ASP A 446 32.25 19.56 -46.70
N PRO A 447 32.53 20.86 -46.92
CA PRO A 447 32.88 21.38 -48.23
C PRO A 447 34.39 21.30 -48.42
N SER A 448 34.93 20.12 -48.70
CA SER A 448 36.31 20.01 -49.21
C SER A 448 36.49 18.76 -50.06
N GLY A 449 36.79 18.99 -51.34
CA GLY A 449 37.18 17.96 -52.29
C GLY A 449 38.55 17.35 -51.99
N GLY A 450 38.77 16.18 -52.58
CA GLY A 450 40.05 15.46 -52.55
C GLY A 450 39.93 14.19 -53.37
N ASP A 451 40.42 14.28 -54.60
CA ASP A 451 40.42 13.30 -55.69
C ASP A 451 41.32 12.07 -55.40
N SER A 452 41.20 11.05 -56.26
CA SER A 452 41.89 9.74 -56.38
C SER A 452 41.08 8.52 -55.93
N GLY A 453 40.79 7.51 -56.75
CA GLY A 453 41.17 7.21 -58.13
C GLY A 453 41.22 5.68 -58.33
N GLY A 454 40.35 5.16 -59.20
CA GLY A 454 40.59 3.93 -59.98
C GLY A 454 40.21 2.57 -59.39
N GLY A 455 39.47 1.76 -60.15
CA GLY A 455 39.47 0.30 -60.01
C GLY A 455 38.18 -0.42 -60.44
N ASP A 456 38.07 -0.71 -61.73
CA ASP A 456 37.03 -1.49 -62.42
C ASP A 456 36.80 -2.94 -61.94
N GLY A 457 35.62 -3.48 -62.28
CA GLY A 457 35.33 -4.91 -62.50
C GLY A 457 34.34 -5.47 -61.48
N GLY A 458 33.09 -5.84 -61.79
CA GLY A 458 32.59 -6.56 -62.97
C GLY A 458 32.44 -8.05 -62.61
N GLY A 459 31.22 -8.60 -62.60
CA GLY A 459 31.05 -10.06 -62.52
C GLY A 459 29.73 -10.57 -61.96
N LEU A 460 28.81 -10.92 -62.86
CA LEU A 460 27.54 -11.62 -62.66
C LEU A 460 27.72 -13.15 -62.52
N GLY A 461 26.68 -13.80 -61.98
CA GLY A 461 26.38 -15.24 -62.14
C GLY A 461 26.59 -16.03 -60.84
N GLY A 462 25.62 -16.73 -60.25
CA GLY A 462 24.51 -17.49 -60.82
C GLY A 462 24.78 -18.98 -60.56
N GLY A 463 23.87 -19.71 -59.90
CA GLY A 463 24.03 -21.16 -59.75
C GLY A 463 23.21 -21.81 -58.64
N LEU A 464 22.13 -22.46 -59.04
CA LEU A 464 21.20 -23.29 -58.25
C LEU A 464 21.73 -24.72 -58.04
N GLY A 465 21.14 -25.40 -57.04
CA GLY A 465 21.08 -26.86 -56.92
C GLY A 465 21.69 -27.36 -55.60
N GLY A 466 21.05 -28.17 -54.76
CA GLY A 466 19.82 -28.94 -54.87
C GLY A 466 19.98 -30.22 -54.03
N GLY A 467 18.90 -30.68 -53.39
CA GLY A 467 18.74 -32.10 -53.02
C GLY A 467 18.67 -32.44 -51.53
N GLY A 468 17.64 -33.20 -51.17
CA GLY A 468 17.79 -34.28 -50.18
C GLY A 468 16.76 -34.35 -49.05
N LEU A 469 15.57 -34.88 -49.35
CA LEU A 469 14.53 -35.32 -48.39
C LEU A 469 14.89 -36.67 -47.73
N GLY A 470 14.36 -36.95 -46.53
CA GLY A 470 13.92 -38.31 -46.17
C GLY A 470 13.91 -38.76 -44.70
N GLY A 471 12.72 -38.73 -44.08
CA GLY A 471 12.18 -39.72 -43.10
C GLY A 471 12.66 -39.65 -41.63
N GLY A 472 11.84 -39.84 -40.59
CA GLY A 472 10.42 -40.17 -40.47
C GLY A 472 10.01 -40.38 -38.99
N LEU A 473 8.77 -39.96 -38.69
CA LEU A 473 7.77 -40.48 -37.72
C LEU A 473 8.12 -40.79 -36.24
N GLY A 474 7.36 -40.13 -35.34
CA GLY A 474 7.05 -40.61 -34.00
C GLY A 474 6.10 -39.67 -33.24
N ARG A 475 4.79 -39.95 -33.26
CA ARG A 475 3.76 -39.23 -32.48
C ARG A 475 3.86 -39.59 -30.98
N GLY A 476 3.72 -38.59 -30.11
CA GLY A 476 3.41 -38.75 -28.70
C GLY A 476 2.80 -37.47 -28.14
N LEU A 477 1.51 -37.51 -27.82
CA LEU A 477 0.76 -36.44 -27.16
C LEU A 477 1.19 -36.31 -25.70
N GLY A 478 1.36 -35.07 -25.21
CA GLY A 478 1.56 -34.79 -23.80
C GLY A 478 1.82 -33.30 -23.57
N GLY A 479 0.80 -32.57 -23.15
CA GLY A 479 0.88 -31.14 -22.86
C GLY A 479 1.84 -30.84 -21.71
N GLY A 480 2.64 -29.79 -21.89
CA GLY A 480 3.47 -29.17 -20.87
C GLY A 480 3.61 -27.70 -21.23
N LEU A 481 2.99 -26.84 -20.42
CA LEU A 481 3.15 -25.38 -20.49
C LEU A 481 4.60 -25.05 -20.10
N GLY A 482 5.42 -24.77 -21.11
CA GLY A 482 6.79 -24.28 -20.98
C GLY A 482 6.84 -22.77 -21.14
N SER A 483 7.24 -22.13 -20.05
CA SER A 483 7.74 -20.77 -19.91
C SER A 483 8.66 -20.29 -21.05
N SER A 484 8.54 -19.01 -21.41
CA SER A 484 9.66 -18.24 -21.94
C SER A 484 9.64 -16.80 -21.39
N SER A 485 10.62 -16.55 -20.52
CA SER A 485 11.48 -15.35 -20.44
C SER A 485 10.84 -13.96 -20.35
N ILE A 486 10.71 -13.48 -19.10
CA ILE A 486 10.79 -12.05 -18.75
C ILE A 486 12.25 -11.77 -18.39
N GLY A 487 12.91 -10.92 -19.17
CA GLY A 487 14.26 -10.41 -18.91
C GLY A 487 14.23 -9.26 -17.90
N GLU A 488 14.98 -9.47 -16.82
CA GLU A 488 15.80 -8.51 -16.05
C GLU A 488 15.38 -7.02 -16.00
N PHE A 489 14.94 -6.58 -14.82
CA PHE A 489 15.36 -5.28 -14.26
C PHE A 489 16.13 -5.54 -12.97
N GLY A 490 17.36 -5.02 -12.95
CA GLY A 490 18.37 -5.25 -11.93
C GLY A 490 18.02 -4.69 -10.56
N SER A 491 18.44 -5.48 -9.59
CA SER A 491 18.61 -5.12 -8.19
C SER A 491 19.62 -3.97 -8.02
N SER A 492 19.23 -2.96 -7.27
CA SER A 492 20.16 -2.21 -6.44
C SER A 492 19.66 -2.27 -5.00
N GLY A 493 20.30 -3.15 -4.23
CA GLY A 493 20.17 -3.20 -2.78
C GLY A 493 20.90 -2.01 -2.17
N GLY A 494 20.14 -1.18 -1.46
CA GLY A 494 20.66 -0.17 -0.55
C GLY A 494 19.77 -0.15 0.68
N LEU A 495 20.28 -0.68 1.80
CA LEU A 495 19.68 -0.57 3.12
C LEU A 495 19.44 0.91 3.46
N VAL A 496 18.17 1.32 3.52
CA VAL A 496 17.76 2.57 4.18
C VAL A 496 16.75 2.22 5.27
N THR A 497 17.16 2.58 6.47
CA THR A 497 16.53 2.38 7.77
C THR A 497 15.12 2.95 7.87
N SER A 498 14.25 2.21 8.56
CA SER A 498 12.91 2.63 8.99
C SER A 498 12.93 3.94 9.78
N SER A 499 12.36 5.01 9.24
CA SER A 499 11.76 6.09 10.04
C SER A 499 10.85 6.95 9.16
N ARG A 500 9.74 7.42 9.72
CA ARG A 500 8.73 8.35 9.16
C ARG A 500 7.60 7.75 8.31
N PHE A 501 6.71 7.02 8.98
CA PHE A 501 5.26 7.22 8.84
C PHE A 501 4.65 7.16 10.23
N GLY A 502 4.57 8.33 10.88
CA GLY A 502 4.15 8.45 12.27
C GLY A 502 4.14 9.90 12.69
N SER A 503 3.23 10.69 12.11
CA SER A 503 3.02 12.07 12.53
C SER A 503 1.65 12.57 12.11
N SER A 504 0.63 12.21 12.88
CA SER A 504 -0.58 13.00 13.12
C SER A 504 -1.35 12.31 14.25
N PHE A 505 -1.77 13.08 15.27
CA PHE A 505 -2.26 12.68 16.60
C PHE A 505 -1.18 12.43 17.66
N GLY A 506 -0.57 13.52 18.13
CA GLY A 506 0.32 13.50 19.28
C GLY A 506 0.61 14.88 19.86
N TRP A 507 -0.41 15.58 20.36
CA TRP A 507 -0.22 16.77 21.19
C TRP A 507 -1.23 16.77 22.33
N LEU A 508 -0.77 16.34 23.52
CA LEU A 508 -1.18 16.83 24.84
C LEU A 508 -0.54 15.94 25.90
N SER A 509 0.60 16.36 26.46
CA SER A 509 0.95 15.98 27.82
C SER A 509 2.03 16.87 28.40
N ASN A 510 1.80 17.21 29.67
CA ASN A 510 2.75 17.61 30.70
C ASN A 510 3.24 19.06 30.74
N LYS A 511 2.57 19.82 31.61
CA LYS A 511 3.29 20.68 32.55
C LYS A 511 2.85 20.37 33.99
N GLU A 512 3.86 20.19 34.84
CA GLU A 512 3.87 20.17 36.30
C GLU A 512 3.49 18.88 37.06
N ALA A 513 4.53 18.20 37.54
CA ALA A 513 4.51 17.61 38.87
C ALA A 513 5.91 17.65 39.51
N ARG A 514 6.08 18.46 40.55
CA ARG A 514 7.18 18.31 41.52
C ARG A 514 6.58 18.20 42.94
N LYS A 515 7.19 17.27 43.69
CA LYS A 515 7.06 16.96 45.14
C LYS A 515 5.97 15.97 45.58
N ARG A 516 6.36 14.69 45.62
CA ARG A 516 6.48 13.82 46.82
C ARG A 516 6.91 12.42 46.34
N GLY A 517 7.96 11.85 46.93
CA GLY A 517 8.63 10.62 46.45
C GLY A 517 7.72 9.39 46.35
N LYS A 518 7.20 9.13 45.15
CA LYS A 518 6.37 7.94 44.79
C LYS A 518 6.62 7.43 43.37
N ARG A 519 7.52 8.05 42.61
CA ARG A 519 7.79 7.73 41.21
C ARG A 519 9.30 7.73 41.01
N LEU A 520 9.81 6.63 40.46
CA LEU A 520 11.19 6.51 39.99
C LEU A 520 11.12 6.51 38.45
N HIS A 521 11.83 7.44 37.83
CA HIS A 521 12.05 7.50 36.39
C HIS A 521 13.50 7.14 36.10
#